data_AF-A0A518CB13-F1
#
_entry.id   AF-A0A518CB13-F1
#
_cell.length_a   1.000
_cell.length_b   1.000
_cell.length_c   1.000
_cell.angle_alpha   90.00
_cell.angle_beta   90.00
_cell.angle_gamma   90.00
#
_symmetry.space_group_name_H-M   'P 1'
#
loop_
_entity.id
_entity.type
_entity.pdbx_description
1 polymer ?
#
loop_
_entity_poly.entity_id
_entity_poly.type
_entity_poly.pdbx_seq_one_letter_code
_entity_poly.pdbx_strand_id
1 'polypeptide(L)' 'METKRTWIQTTLYSGLGCLALLAGTGCQVDVGGQTLPSPYYMSDDVQYYSEGPEFKLQRESDAMEAYKAEQAALEGNY' A
#
# COMPACT_ATOMS: atom_id res chain seq x y z
N MET A 1 2.20 27.99 -49.61
CA MET A 1 3.04 28.19 -48.41
C MET A 1 2.42 27.56 -47.15
N GLU A 2 1.10 27.44 -47.06
CA GLU A 2 0.43 26.85 -45.88
C GLU A 2 0.73 25.37 -45.65
N THR A 3 0.81 24.55 -46.70
CA THR A 3 1.09 23.11 -46.62
C THR A 3 2.47 22.79 -46.03
N LYS A 4 3.46 23.66 -46.25
CA LYS A 4 4.80 23.50 -45.67
C LYS A 4 4.82 23.85 -44.18
N ARG A 5 4.04 24.85 -43.78
CA ARG A 5 3.90 25.28 -42.38
C ARG A 5 3.18 24.24 -41.54
N THR A 6 2.11 23.64 -42.08
CA THR A 6 1.38 22.55 -41.39
C THR A 6 2.24 21.32 -41.23
N TRP A 7 3.04 20.92 -42.24
CA TRP A 7 3.97 19.80 -42.12
C TRP A 7 4.99 19.98 -41.00
N ILE A 8 5.65 21.14 -40.95
CA ILE A 8 6.64 21.45 -39.90
C ILE A 8 5.99 21.43 -38.52
N GLN A 9 4.79 22.01 -38.38
CA GLN A 9 4.07 22.02 -37.11
C GLN A 9 3.67 20.61 -36.66
N THR A 10 3.14 19.77 -37.55
CA THR A 10 2.78 18.38 -37.22
C THR A 10 4.00 17.57 -36.80
N THR A 11 5.15 17.72 -37.48
CA THR A 11 6.38 17.02 -37.09
C THR A 11 6.87 17.46 -35.72
N LEU A 12 6.83 18.77 -35.41
CA LEU A 12 7.23 19.29 -34.11
C LEU A 12 6.32 18.80 -32.98
N TYR A 13 4.99 18.84 -33.18
CA TYR A 13 4.04 18.34 -32.17
C TYR A 13 4.15 16.83 -31.96
N SER A 14 4.36 16.06 -33.03
CA SER A 14 4.59 14.62 -32.93
C SER A 14 5.88 14.30 -32.16
N GLY A 15 6.98 14.99 -32.47
CA GLY A 15 8.26 14.80 -31.77
C GLY A 15 8.15 15.15 -30.28
N LEU A 16 7.51 16.28 -29.95
CA LEU A 16 7.27 16.69 -28.56
C LEU A 16 6.38 15.67 -27.82
N GLY A 17 5.33 15.15 -28.49
CA GLY A 17 4.44 14.13 -27.93
C GLY A 17 5.17 12.82 -27.62
N CYS A 18 6.02 12.34 -28.54
CA CYS A 18 6.84 11.16 -28.30
C CYS A 18 7.80 11.35 -27.11
N LEU A 19 8.42 12.52 -27.00
CA LEU A 19 9.36 12.83 -25.92
C LEU A 19 8.65 12.92 -24.57
N ALA A 20 7.44 13.48 -24.54
CA ALA A 20 6.59 13.52 -23.34
C ALA A 20 6.15 12.12 -22.88
N LEU A 21 5.83 11.21 -23.81
CA LEU A 21 5.50 9.82 -23.48
C LEU A 21 6.69 9.11 -22.84
N LEU A 22 7.89 9.23 -23.44
CA LEU A 22 9.11 8.62 -22.90
C LEU A 22 9.48 9.16 -21.51
N ALA A 23 9.24 10.46 -21.25
CA ALA A 23 9.51 11.07 -19.95
C ALA A 23 8.42 10.76 -18.90
N GLY A 24 7.17 10.56 -19.33
CA GLY A 24 6.04 10.28 -18.44
C GLY A 24 5.86 8.81 -18.07
N THR A 25 6.32 7.89 -18.92
CA THR A 25 6.32 6.45 -18.62
C THR A 25 7.63 6.04 -17.96
N GLY A 26 7.57 5.50 -16.75
CA GLY A 26 8.74 4.88 -16.13
C GLY A 26 9.15 3.58 -16.84
N CYS A 27 10.43 3.22 -16.74
CA CYS A 27 10.88 1.88 -17.11
C CYS A 27 10.54 0.91 -15.97
N GLN A 28 9.77 -0.13 -16.27
CA GLN A 28 9.54 -1.23 -15.33
C GLN A 28 10.88 -1.91 -15.04
N VAL A 29 11.27 -1.98 -13.76
CA VAL A 29 12.57 -2.52 -13.34
C VAL A 29 12.37 -3.98 -12.92
N ASP A 30 13.10 -4.88 -13.59
CA ASP A 30 13.20 -6.30 -13.24
C ASP A 30 14.54 -6.56 -12.57
N VAL A 31 14.52 -7.13 -11.36
CA VAL A 31 15.72 -7.52 -10.62
C VAL A 31 15.57 -8.97 -10.21
N GLY A 32 16.50 -9.83 -10.64
CA GLY A 32 16.49 -11.25 -10.28
C GLY A 32 15.31 -12.03 -10.86
N GLY A 33 14.68 -11.57 -11.94
CA GLY A 33 13.52 -12.22 -12.56
C GLY A 33 12.18 -11.84 -11.91
N GLN A 34 12.16 -10.84 -11.04
CA GLN A 34 10.95 -10.29 -10.46
C GLN A 34 10.82 -8.79 -10.78
N THR A 35 9.63 -8.38 -11.20
CA THR A 35 9.26 -6.97 -11.28
C THR A 35 8.99 -6.44 -9.87
N LEU A 36 9.75 -5.42 -9.48
CA LEU A 36 9.65 -4.82 -8.16
C LEU A 36 8.46 -3.84 -8.08
N PRO A 37 7.69 -3.81 -6.96
CA PRO A 37 6.57 -2.89 -6.77
C PRO A 37 6.95 -1.40 -6.79
N SER A 38 8.19 -1.08 -6.40
CA SER A 38 8.71 0.29 -6.36
C SER A 38 10.19 0.32 -6.73
N PRO A 39 10.72 1.46 -7.24
CA PRO A 39 12.14 1.60 -7.60
C PRO A 39 13.09 1.48 -6.40
N TYR A 40 12.58 1.72 -5.19
CA TYR A 40 13.35 1.71 -3.96
C TYR A 40 13.15 0.44 -3.14
N TYR A 41 12.44 -0.57 -3.67
CA TYR A 41 12.04 -1.77 -2.91
C TYR A 41 13.19 -2.49 -2.17
N MET A 42 14.42 -2.43 -2.70
CA MET A 42 15.59 -3.05 -2.06
C MET A 42 16.16 -2.25 -0.88
N SER A 43 15.91 -0.94 -0.86
CA SER A 43 16.34 -0.01 0.19
C SER A 43 15.19 0.48 1.07
N ASP A 44 13.95 0.18 0.69
CA ASP A 44 12.74 0.50 1.42
C ASP A 44 12.74 -0.36 2.68
N ASP A 45 12.65 0.31 3.81
CA ASP A 45 12.53 -0.33 5.10
C ASP A 45 11.27 -1.20 5.11
N VAL A 46 11.38 -2.38 5.73
CA VAL A 46 10.19 -3.21 5.99
C VAL A 46 9.19 -2.30 6.69
N GLN A 47 7.99 -2.13 6.12
CA GLN A 47 6.92 -1.38 6.75
C GLN A 47 6.56 -2.10 8.06
N TYR A 48 7.22 -1.71 9.15
CA TYR A 48 7.06 -2.30 10.46
C TYR A 48 5.72 -1.82 11.00
N TYR A 49 4.72 -2.67 10.86
CA TYR A 49 3.49 -2.55 11.62
C TYR A 49 3.77 -3.21 12.96
N SER A 50 3.82 -2.40 14.04
CA SER A 50 3.85 -2.96 15.38
C SER A 50 2.71 -3.96 15.52
N GLU A 51 2.98 -5.09 16.17
CA GLU A 51 1.93 -6.00 16.59
C GLU A 51 0.78 -5.19 17.21
N GLY A 52 -0.45 -5.47 16.79
CA GLY A 52 -1.62 -4.71 17.22
C GLY A 52 -1.69 -4.62 18.75
N PRO A 53 -2.44 -3.66 19.32
CA PRO A 53 -2.45 -3.46 20.76
C PRO A 53 -2.71 -4.77 21.51
N GLU A 54 -1.66 -5.33 22.11
CA GLU A 54 -1.79 -6.55 22.91
C GLU A 54 -2.62 -6.24 24.16
N PHE A 55 -3.66 -7.02 24.40
CA PHE A 55 -4.45 -6.91 25.62
C PHE A 55 -3.68 -7.52 26.80
N LYS A 56 -2.84 -6.70 27.43
CA LYS A 56 -1.93 -7.10 28.53
C LYS A 56 -2.63 -7.72 29.75
N LEU A 57 -3.93 -7.49 29.90
CA LEU A 57 -4.71 -7.88 31.07
C LEU A 57 -5.64 -9.07 30.80
N GLN A 58 -5.31 -9.94 29.84
CA GLN A 58 -6.12 -11.12 29.51
C GLN A 58 -6.47 -11.94 30.75
N ARG A 59 -5.50 -12.19 31.63
CA ARG A 59 -5.70 -12.96 32.86
C ARG A 59 -6.70 -12.31 33.82
N GLU A 60 -6.70 -10.97 33.90
CA GLU A 60 -7.62 -10.24 34.78
C GLU A 60 -9.03 -10.20 34.19
N SER A 61 -9.15 -10.06 32.86
CA SER A 61 -10.43 -10.16 32.16
C SER A 61 -11.04 -11.55 32.33
N ASP A 62 -10.25 -12.61 32.12
CA ASP A 62 -10.70 -13.99 32.27
C ASP A 62 -11.14 -14.27 33.72
N ALA A 63 -10.39 -13.77 34.71
CA ALA A 63 -10.76 -13.88 36.12
C ALA A 63 -12.06 -13.13 36.45
N MET A 64 -12.24 -11.93 35.88
CA MET A 64 -13.45 -11.14 36.06
C MET A 64 -14.67 -11.79 35.38
N GLU A 65 -14.46 -12.45 34.24
CA GLU A 65 -15.51 -13.18 33.53
C GLU A 65 -15.93 -14.44 34.30
N ALA A 66 -14.98 -15.21 34.83
CA ALA A 66 -15.25 -16.36 35.68
C ALA A 66 -16.02 -15.97 36.95
N TYR A 67 -15.61 -14.90 37.63
CA TYR A 67 -16.30 -14.38 38.81
C TYR A 67 -17.75 -13.97 38.51
N LYS A 68 -17.97 -13.27 37.39
CA LYS A 68 -19.32 -12.88 36.95
C LYS A 68 -20.19 -14.11 36.65
N ALA A 69 -19.62 -15.15 36.03
CA ALA A 69 -20.33 -16.39 35.75
C ALA A 69 -20.74 -17.14 37.03
N GLU A 70 -19.85 -17.20 38.04
CA GLU A 70 -20.17 -17.78 39.35
C GLU A 70 -21.28 -16.99 40.07
N GLN A 71 -21.22 -15.65 40.06
CA GLN A 71 -22.27 -14.83 40.66
C GLN A 71 -23.61 -15.01 39.97
N ALA A 72 -23.65 -15.01 38.63
CA ALA A 72 -24.88 -15.26 37.88
C ALA A 72 -25.46 -16.65 38.14
N ALA A 73 -24.61 -17.67 38.31
CA ALA A 73 -25.03 -19.03 38.65
C ALA A 73 -25.59 -19.13 40.08
N LEU A 74 -25.07 -18.35 41.03
CA LEU A 74 -25.59 -18.26 42.39
C LEU A 74 -26.91 -17.48 42.45
N GLU A 75 -27.02 -16.37 41.71
CA GLU A 75 -28.24 -15.55 41.64
C GLU A 75 -29.40 -16.28 40.94
N GLY A 76 -29.12 -17.12 39.94
CA GLY A 76 -30.13 -17.94 39.27
C GLY A 76 -30.57 -19.19 40.05
N ASN A 77 -29.96 -19.48 41.20
CA ASN A 77 -30.26 -20.63 42.06
C ASN A 77 -31.07 -20.23 43.32
N TYR A 78 -31.63 -19.02 43.33
CA TYR A 78 -32.57 -18.52 44.33
C TYR A 78 -33.96 -18.30 43.74
#